data_AF-A0A832LQK0-F1
#
_entry.id   AF-A0A832LQK0-F1
#
_cell.length_a   1.000
_cell.length_b   1.000
_cell.length_c   1.000
_cell.angle_alpha   90.00
_cell.angle_beta   90.00
_cell.angle_gamma   90.00
#
_symmetry.space_group_name_H-M   'P 1'
#
loop_
_entity.id
_entity.type
_entity.pdbx_description
1 polymer ?
#
loop_
_entity_poly.entity_id
_entity_poly.type
_entity_poly.pdbx_seq_one_letter_code
_entity_poly.pdbx_strand_id
1 'polypeptide(L)'
;MVFSQLAAVAGAQEAPPQVRVWLHPEGQLPYGVPVRVWFEVSQDAYVVIGRVSGDGRVSVLYPLGAGPVLVRPGAPRVASNAGGNVPGSFRASERAGYVFALASRSPIDIRALRNVFAGRYRVSGWQDPDWLVQQLAAASLWDAD
;
A
#
# COMPACT_ATOMS: atom_id res chain seq x y z
N MET A 1 -49.79 15.08 -11.88
CA MET A 1 -48.40 15.19 -12.34
C MET A 1 -47.73 13.84 -12.10
N VAL A 2 -47.26 13.20 -13.17
CA VAL A 2 -46.61 11.89 -13.14
C VAL A 2 -45.10 12.14 -13.11
N PHE A 3 -44.39 11.60 -12.13
CA PHE A 3 -42.92 11.55 -12.16
C PHE A 3 -42.50 10.11 -12.47
N SER A 4 -42.04 9.89 -13.71
CA SER A 4 -41.41 8.66 -14.14
C SER A 4 -40.12 8.43 -13.34
N GLN A 5 -40.03 7.31 -12.63
CA GLN A 5 -38.74 6.81 -12.13
C GLN A 5 -37.91 6.35 -13.33
N LEU A 6 -36.85 7.08 -13.62
CA LEU A 6 -35.69 6.53 -14.34
C LEU A 6 -35.09 5.47 -13.43
N ALA A 7 -35.31 4.20 -13.77
CA ALA A 7 -34.57 3.09 -13.21
C ALA A 7 -33.08 3.34 -13.51
N ALA A 8 -32.33 3.75 -12.48
CA ALA A 8 -30.88 3.72 -12.56
C ALA A 8 -30.51 2.26 -12.79
N VAL A 9 -30.04 1.94 -13.99
CA VAL A 9 -29.28 0.72 -14.24
C VAL A 9 -27.98 0.91 -13.48
N ALA A 10 -28.01 0.66 -12.17
CA ALA A 10 -26.81 0.42 -11.40
C ALA A 10 -26.25 -0.90 -11.93
N GLY A 11 -25.47 -0.81 -13.00
CA GLY A 11 -24.52 -1.87 -13.33
C GLY A 11 -23.76 -2.14 -12.03
N ALA A 12 -23.78 -3.39 -11.57
CA ALA A 12 -23.11 -3.78 -10.34
C ALA A 12 -21.63 -3.40 -10.48
N GLN A 13 -21.26 -2.23 -9.95
CA GLN A 13 -19.88 -1.80 -9.94
C GLN A 13 -19.19 -2.71 -8.94
N GLU A 14 -18.51 -3.73 -9.47
CA GLU A 14 -17.83 -4.72 -8.67
C GLU A 14 -16.91 -4.00 -7.67
N ALA A 15 -16.94 -4.43 -6.40
CA ALA A 15 -16.22 -3.74 -5.33
C ALA A 15 -14.71 -3.67 -5.63
N PRO A 16 -14.03 -2.56 -5.30
CA PRO A 16 -12.59 -2.46 -5.52
C PRO A 16 -11.85 -3.53 -4.71
N PRO A 17 -10.72 -4.06 -5.22
CA PRO A 17 -9.95 -5.06 -4.50
C PRO A 17 -9.50 -4.52 -3.14
N GLN A 18 -9.67 -5.34 -2.09
CA GLN A 18 -9.26 -5.00 -0.74
C GLN A 18 -7.94 -5.68 -0.40
N VAL A 19 -7.07 -4.99 0.32
CA VAL A 19 -5.85 -5.55 0.89
C VAL A 19 -5.88 -5.41 2.41
N ARG A 20 -5.74 -6.53 3.11
CA ARG A 20 -5.59 -6.56 4.56
C ARG A 20 -4.11 -6.67 4.87
N VAL A 21 -3.60 -5.78 5.73
CA VAL A 21 -2.18 -5.74 6.15
C VAL A 21 -2.09 -5.75 7.67
N TRP A 22 -1.14 -6.51 8.21
CA TRP A 22 -0.91 -6.60 9.65
C TRP A 22 0.56 -6.86 9.97
N LEU A 23 0.93 -6.60 11.22
CA LEU A 23 2.31 -6.67 11.70
C LEU A 23 2.49 -7.85 12.65
N HIS A 24 3.71 -8.38 12.71
CA HIS A 24 4.13 -9.27 13.77
C HIS A 24 5.53 -8.90 14.26
N PRO A 25 5.74 -8.65 15.57
CA PRO A 25 4.71 -8.57 16.61
C PRO A 25 3.71 -7.42 16.38
N GLU A 26 2.56 -7.47 17.04
CA GLU A 26 1.54 -6.41 17.00
C GLU A 26 1.76 -5.37 18.11
N GLY A 27 1.12 -4.21 17.99
CA GLY A 27 1.13 -3.18 19.03
C GLY A 27 2.37 -2.28 19.02
N GLN A 28 2.76 -1.78 20.19
CA GLN A 28 3.90 -0.88 20.33
C GLN A 28 5.21 -1.66 20.20
N LEU A 29 5.95 -1.38 19.13
CA LEU A 29 7.14 -2.13 18.76
C LEU A 29 8.38 -1.58 19.46
N PRO A 30 9.12 -2.38 20.25
CA PRO A 30 10.37 -1.94 20.84
C PRO A 30 11.41 -1.58 19.79
N TYR A 31 12.30 -0.66 20.10
CA TYR A 31 13.40 -0.34 19.18
C TYR A 31 14.26 -1.59 18.91
N GLY A 32 14.63 -1.79 17.64
CA GLY A 32 15.51 -2.86 17.17
C GLY A 32 14.84 -4.18 16.83
N VAL A 33 13.57 -4.40 17.20
CA VAL A 33 12.91 -5.68 16.94
C VAL A 33 12.65 -5.90 15.45
N PRO A 34 12.85 -7.12 14.92
CA PRO A 34 12.43 -7.44 13.57
C PRO A 34 10.90 -7.46 13.49
N VAL A 35 10.36 -6.79 12.48
CA VAL A 35 8.92 -6.69 12.23
C VAL A 35 8.62 -7.39 10.92
N ARG A 36 7.64 -8.27 10.93
CA ARG A 36 7.12 -8.94 9.74
C ARG A 36 5.80 -8.29 9.34
N VAL A 37 5.72 -7.91 8.08
CA VAL A 37 4.50 -7.36 7.46
C VAL A 37 3.85 -8.47 6.67
N TRP A 38 2.65 -8.83 7.07
CA TRP A 38 1.81 -9.79 6.37
C TRP A 38 0.71 -9.06 5.62
N PHE A 39 0.31 -9.62 4.48
CA PHE A 39 -0.84 -9.12 3.74
C PHE A 39 -1.58 -10.23 3.01
N GLU A 40 -2.84 -9.98 2.71
CA GLU A 40 -3.68 -10.79 1.84
C GLU A 40 -4.62 -9.89 1.03
N VAL A 41 -5.17 -10.42 -0.06
CA VAL A 41 -6.10 -9.70 -0.94
C VAL A 41 -7.43 -10.42 -1.05
N SER A 42 -8.52 -9.66 -1.22
CA SER A 42 -9.87 -10.22 -1.40
C SER A 42 -10.09 -10.83 -2.79
N GLN A 43 -9.37 -10.34 -3.80
CA GLN A 43 -9.46 -10.73 -5.20
C GLN A 43 -8.14 -10.42 -5.92
N ASP A 44 -8.03 -10.84 -7.18
CA ASP A 44 -6.86 -10.57 -8.01
C ASP A 44 -6.56 -9.07 -8.08
N ALA A 45 -5.36 -8.68 -7.64
CA ALA A 45 -4.97 -7.28 -7.52
C ALA A 45 -3.46 -7.08 -7.66
N TYR A 46 -3.07 -5.97 -8.26
CA TYR A 46 -1.73 -5.43 -8.16
C TYR A 46 -1.57 -4.73 -6.81
N VAL A 47 -0.57 -5.14 -6.05
CA VAL A 47 -0.40 -4.71 -4.65
C VAL A 47 0.90 -3.96 -4.48
N VAL A 48 0.85 -2.84 -3.75
CA VAL A 48 2.02 -2.17 -3.20
C VAL A 48 1.89 -2.12 -1.69
N ILE A 49 2.92 -2.60 -0.99
CA ILE A 49 3.05 -2.45 0.46
C ILE A 49 4.22 -1.52 0.71
N GLY A 50 3.98 -0.43 1.40
CA GLY A 50 4.98 0.56 1.76
C GLY A 50 5.11 0.72 3.26
N ARG A 51 6.28 1.20 3.68
CA ARG A 51 6.55 1.64 5.04
C ARG A 51 6.95 3.09 5.00
N VAL A 52 6.47 3.84 5.98
CA VAL A 52 7.04 5.11 6.36
C VAL A 52 7.75 4.97 7.71
N SER A 53 9.02 5.36 7.77
CA SER A 53 9.70 5.60 9.04
C SER A 53 9.28 6.94 9.66
N GLY A 54 9.50 7.10 10.96
CA GLY A 54 9.22 8.33 11.72
C GLY A 54 10.06 9.55 11.34
N ASP A 55 11.15 9.40 10.61
CA ASP A 55 11.90 10.46 9.95
C ASP A 55 11.29 10.85 8.59
N GLY A 56 10.17 10.21 8.25
CA GLY A 56 9.39 10.45 7.04
C GLY A 56 9.93 9.79 5.79
N ARG A 57 10.95 8.91 5.88
CA ARG A 57 11.42 8.16 4.71
C ARG A 57 10.42 7.09 4.33
N VAL A 58 10.07 7.05 3.05
CA VAL A 58 9.19 6.03 2.49
C VAL A 58 10.03 4.92 1.86
N SER A 59 9.67 3.67 2.11
CA SER A 59 10.31 2.48 1.53
C SER A 59 9.26 1.51 1.05
N VAL A 60 9.42 0.98 -0.16
CA VAL A 60 8.56 -0.09 -0.68
C VAL A 60 9.02 -1.42 -0.07
N LEU A 61 8.08 -2.14 0.55
CA LEU A 61 8.28 -3.50 1.08
C LEU A 61 7.79 -4.56 0.11
N TYR A 62 6.81 -4.25 -0.73
CA TYR A 62 6.33 -5.14 -1.78
C TYR A 62 5.81 -4.34 -2.97
N PRO A 63 6.07 -4.80 -4.20
CA PRO A 63 6.94 -5.93 -4.56
C PRO A 63 8.42 -5.56 -4.53
N LEU A 64 9.27 -6.58 -4.54
CA LEU A 64 10.74 -6.46 -4.55
C LEU A 64 11.28 -5.87 -5.87
N GLY A 65 10.59 -6.13 -6.98
CA GLY A 65 10.99 -5.69 -8.31
C GLY A 65 10.49 -4.28 -8.64
N ALA A 66 11.01 -3.74 -9.74
CA ALA A 66 10.54 -2.47 -10.28
C ALA A 66 9.23 -2.58 -11.10
N GLY A 67 8.72 -3.81 -11.28
CA GLY A 67 7.55 -4.09 -12.09
C GLY A 67 6.33 -4.49 -11.24
N PRO A 68 5.11 -4.20 -11.72
CA PRO A 68 3.86 -4.55 -11.04
C PRO A 68 3.75 -6.07 -10.86
N VAL A 69 3.26 -6.50 -9.70
CA VAL A 69 3.05 -7.93 -9.41
C VAL A 69 1.59 -8.17 -9.10
N LEU A 70 0.97 -9.07 -9.88
CA LEU A 70 -0.39 -9.53 -9.64
C LEU A 70 -0.41 -10.53 -8.48
N VAL A 71 -1.23 -10.25 -7.48
CA VAL A 71 -1.45 -11.08 -6.30
C VAL A 71 -2.86 -11.67 -6.42
N ARG A 72 -2.92 -13.00 -6.31
CA ARG A 72 -4.19 -13.74 -6.25
C ARG A 72 -4.61 -13.94 -4.79
N PRO A 73 -5.92 -14.01 -4.50
CA PRO A 73 -6.41 -14.32 -3.16
C PRO A 73 -5.94 -15.71 -2.72
N GLY A 74 -5.86 -15.93 -1.41
CA GLY A 74 -5.39 -17.17 -0.83
C GLY A 74 -4.57 -16.93 0.44
N ALA A 75 -3.51 -17.73 0.61
CA ALA A 75 -2.69 -17.68 1.82
C ALA A 75 -2.00 -16.30 1.99
N PRO A 76 -1.91 -15.80 3.23
CA PRO A 76 -1.16 -14.58 3.55
C PRO A 76 0.28 -14.63 3.05
N ARG A 77 0.75 -13.48 2.57
CA ARG A 77 2.10 -13.29 2.05
C ARG A 77 2.89 -12.35 2.94
N VAL A 78 4.21 -12.50 2.95
CA VAL A 78 5.11 -11.56 3.63
C VAL A 78 5.55 -10.48 2.66
N ALA A 79 5.35 -9.22 3.01
CA ALA A 79 5.93 -8.08 2.30
C ALA A 79 7.34 -7.82 2.84
N SER A 80 8.39 -8.05 2.07
CA SER A 80 9.76 -7.77 2.48
C SER A 80 10.56 -7.23 1.30
N ASN A 81 11.25 -6.09 1.51
CA ASN A 81 12.23 -5.55 0.55
C ASN A 81 13.57 -6.30 0.59
N ALA A 82 13.77 -7.12 1.61
CA ALA A 82 15.01 -7.84 1.77
C ALA A 82 14.84 -9.27 1.26
N GLY A 83 15.45 -9.56 0.10
CA GLY A 83 15.61 -10.93 -0.34
C GLY A 83 16.31 -11.76 0.74
N GLY A 84 15.61 -12.77 1.26
CA GLY A 84 16.12 -13.90 2.04
C GLY A 84 16.77 -13.67 3.41
N ASN A 85 17.55 -12.59 3.62
CA ASN A 85 18.57 -12.53 4.67
C ASN A 85 18.28 -11.55 5.83
N VAL A 86 17.07 -10.99 5.91
CA VAL A 86 16.68 -10.13 7.05
C VAL A 86 15.61 -10.87 7.88
N PRO A 87 15.72 -10.92 9.22
CA PRO A 87 14.81 -11.70 10.08
C PRO A 87 13.33 -11.29 9.99
N GLY A 88 13.04 -10.15 9.36
CA GLY A 88 11.70 -9.64 9.08
C GLY A 88 11.70 -8.71 7.87
N SER A 89 10.56 -8.08 7.63
CA SER A 89 10.35 -7.09 6.57
C SER A 89 11.16 -5.81 6.80
N PHE A 90 11.30 -5.41 8.06
CA PHE A 90 12.15 -4.30 8.50
C PHE A 90 12.49 -4.46 9.99
N ARG A 91 13.36 -3.60 10.53
CA ARG A 91 13.55 -3.45 11.99
C ARG A 91 12.88 -2.19 12.49
N ALA A 92 12.16 -2.28 13.60
CA ALA A 92 11.59 -1.13 14.27
C ALA A 92 12.72 -0.18 14.66
N SER A 93 12.80 0.97 14.01
CA SER A 93 13.90 1.92 14.19
C SER A 93 13.47 3.19 14.91
N GLU A 94 12.16 3.44 15.13
CA GLU A 94 11.66 4.79 15.43
C GLU A 94 10.41 4.79 16.31
N ARG A 95 10.20 5.90 17.05
CA ARG A 95 9.10 6.05 18.03
C ARG A 95 7.70 6.09 17.40
N ALA A 96 7.59 6.43 16.11
CA ALA A 96 6.35 6.42 15.34
C ALA A 96 6.65 6.15 13.87
N GLY A 97 5.80 5.40 13.19
CA GLY A 97 5.92 5.03 11.78
C GLY A 97 4.81 4.06 11.44
N TYR A 98 4.44 3.90 10.16
CA TYR A 98 3.35 3.02 9.77
C TYR A 98 3.61 2.29 8.47
N VAL A 99 2.81 1.25 8.26
CA VAL A 99 2.75 0.47 7.03
C VAL A 99 1.44 0.77 6.34
N PHE A 100 1.48 0.97 5.03
CA PHE A 100 0.30 1.16 4.20
C PHE A 100 0.27 0.14 3.09
N ALA A 101 -0.92 -0.10 2.55
CA ALA A 101 -1.16 -1.04 1.49
C ALA A 101 -2.08 -0.42 0.43
N LEU A 102 -1.77 -0.65 -0.84
CA LEU A 102 -2.60 -0.30 -1.98
C LEU A 102 -2.92 -1.57 -2.76
N ALA A 103 -4.16 -1.68 -3.22
CA ALA A 103 -4.59 -2.73 -4.13
C ALA A 103 -5.33 -2.08 -5.31
N SER A 104 -4.97 -2.50 -6.53
CA SER A 104 -5.59 -2.01 -7.76
C SER A 104 -5.85 -3.17 -8.72
N ARG A 105 -6.86 -3.04 -9.57
CA ARG A 105 -7.09 -3.95 -10.69
C ARG A 105 -6.11 -3.70 -11.84
N SER A 106 -5.65 -2.47 -11.96
CA SER A 106 -4.69 -2.06 -12.98
C SER A 106 -3.27 -2.11 -12.44
N PRO A 107 -2.26 -2.41 -13.28
CA PRO A 107 -0.87 -2.38 -12.88
C PRO A 107 -0.49 -1.02 -12.26
N ILE A 108 0.15 -1.04 -11.09
CA ILE A 108 0.65 0.17 -10.42
C ILE A 108 2.08 0.43 -10.91
N ASP A 109 2.37 1.65 -11.38
CA ASP A 109 3.75 2.04 -11.73
C ASP A 109 4.59 2.26 -10.46
N ILE A 110 5.36 1.21 -10.13
CA ILE A 110 6.24 1.19 -8.97
C ILE A 110 7.42 2.14 -9.15
N ARG A 111 7.88 2.39 -10.37
CA ARG A 111 8.99 3.31 -10.62
C ARG A 111 8.54 4.74 -10.35
N ALA A 112 7.37 5.13 -10.83
CA ALA A 112 6.77 6.42 -10.52
C ALA A 112 6.61 6.59 -8.99
N LEU A 113 6.05 5.58 -8.32
CA LEU A 113 5.85 5.56 -6.88
C LEU A 113 7.18 5.61 -6.09
N ARG A 114 8.20 4.87 -6.52
CA ARG A 114 9.55 4.94 -5.95
C ARG A 114 10.22 6.29 -6.20
N ASN A 115 9.97 6.96 -7.32
CA ASN A 115 10.50 8.29 -7.60
C ASN A 115 9.84 9.35 -6.70
N VAL A 116 8.53 9.25 -6.47
CA VAL A 116 7.82 10.06 -5.48
C VAL A 116 8.46 9.88 -4.10
N PHE A 117 8.81 8.64 -3.75
CA PHE A 117 9.41 8.30 -2.45
C PHE A 117 10.91 8.61 -2.33
N ALA A 118 11.68 8.53 -3.42
CA ALA A 118 13.13 8.74 -3.44
C ALA A 118 13.52 10.22 -3.61
N GLY A 119 12.63 11.04 -4.16
CA GLY A 119 13.03 12.29 -4.80
C GLY A 119 12.87 13.57 -3.99
N ARG A 120 11.68 13.91 -3.49
CA ARG A 120 11.36 15.35 -3.29
C ARG A 120 10.39 15.70 -2.17
N TYR A 121 9.83 14.72 -1.47
CA TYR A 121 8.89 14.97 -0.38
C TYR A 121 9.45 14.43 0.92
N ARG A 122 10.22 15.28 1.64
CA ARG A 122 10.14 15.21 3.10
C ARG A 122 8.75 15.65 3.42
N VAL A 123 7.88 14.71 3.73
CA VAL A 123 6.53 15.00 4.21
C VAL A 123 6.72 15.82 5.49
N SER A 124 6.49 17.12 5.40
CA SER A 124 6.50 18.05 6.51
C SER A 124 5.03 18.30 6.83
N GLY A 125 4.51 17.65 7.88
CA GLY A 125 3.08 17.68 8.22
C GLY A 125 2.42 16.30 8.39
N TRP A 126 3.14 15.32 8.95
CA TRP A 126 2.78 13.90 9.15
C TRP A 126 1.55 13.59 10.04
N GLN A 127 0.60 14.51 10.21
CA GLN A 127 -0.55 14.29 11.10
C GLN A 127 -1.77 13.65 10.42
N ASP A 128 -1.75 13.47 9.11
CA ASP A 128 -2.90 12.95 8.38
C ASP A 128 -2.49 11.80 7.42
N PRO A 129 -2.98 10.57 7.58
CA PRO A 129 -2.74 9.49 6.63
C PRO A 129 -3.56 9.64 5.33
N ASP A 130 -4.65 10.42 5.34
CA ASP A 130 -5.57 10.52 4.21
C ASP A 130 -4.99 11.31 3.03
N TRP A 131 -4.16 12.32 3.28
CA TRP A 131 -3.52 13.08 2.19
C TRP A 131 -2.52 12.22 1.39
N LEU A 132 -1.82 11.28 2.02
CA LEU A 132 -0.90 10.37 1.34
C LEU A 132 -1.68 9.41 0.45
N VAL A 133 -2.79 8.86 0.97
CA VAL A 133 -3.70 8.01 0.19
C VAL A 133 -4.28 8.79 -0.99
N GLN A 134 -4.66 10.06 -0.79
CA GLN A 134 -5.14 10.92 -1.88
C GLN A 134 -4.06 11.24 -2.92
N GLN A 135 -2.81 11.51 -2.51
CA GLN A 135 -1.73 11.75 -3.47
C GLN A 135 -1.32 10.48 -4.22
N LEU A 136 -1.36 9.33 -3.56
CA LEU A 136 -1.12 8.03 -4.21
C LEU A 136 -2.26 7.69 -5.18
N ALA A 137 -3.51 7.94 -4.79
CA ALA A 137 -4.67 7.79 -5.66
C ALA A 137 -4.56 8.71 -6.88
N ALA A 138 -4.22 9.99 -6.68
CA ALA A 138 -3.99 10.93 -7.76
C ALA A 138 -2.86 10.45 -8.69
N ALA A 139 -1.69 10.09 -8.16
CA ALA A 139 -0.57 9.59 -8.96
C ALA A 139 -0.91 8.31 -9.75
N SER A 140 -1.79 7.45 -9.23
CA SER A 140 -2.25 6.24 -9.93
C SER A 140 -3.30 6.48 -11.01
N LEU A 141 -3.91 7.68 -11.05
CA LEU A 141 -4.98 8.04 -11.99
C LEU A 141 -4.47 8.81 -13.24
N TRP A 142 -3.25 9.34 -13.23
CA TRP A 142 -2.71 10.17 -14.31
C TRP A 142 -2.07 9.41 -15.48
N ASP A 143 -1.97 8.08 -15.43
CA ASP A 143 -1.37 7.25 -16.51
C ASP A 143 -2.41 6.44 -17.32
N ALA A 144 -3.68 6.88 -17.32
CA ALA A 144 -4.74 6.29 -18.14
C ALA A 144 -5.17 7.24 -19.27
N ASP A 145 -4.23 7.56 -20.16
CA ASP A 145 -4.49 8.06 -21.52
C ASP A 145 -3.49 7.45 -22.51
#